data_AF-A0A7V2SD66-F1
#
_entry.id   AF-A0A7V2SD66-F1
#
_cell.length_a   1.000
_cell.length_b   1.000
_cell.length_c   1.000
_cell.angle_alpha   90.00
_cell.angle_beta   90.00
_cell.angle_gamma   90.00
#
_symmetry.space_group_name_H-M   'P 1'
#
loop_
_entity.id
_entity.type
_entity.pdbx_description
1 polymer ?
#
loop_
_entity_poly.entity_id
_entity_poly.type
_entity_poly.pdbx_seq_one_letter_code
_entity_poly.pdbx_strand_id
1 'polypeptide(L)' 'MQSQNIKEAVHSIAEQLSSTATWDDVIYEMTVRKEIEQGKSDSEAGRVTSADDVLKEFGITS' A
#
# COMPACT_ATOMS: atom_id res chain seq x y z
N MET A 1 -7.14 12.16 10.99
CA MET A 1 -8.13 11.12 10.62
C MET A 1 -7.92 9.95 11.57
N GLN A 2 -8.98 9.41 12.19
CA GLN A 2 -8.85 8.27 13.10
C GLN A 2 -8.32 7.07 12.30
N SER A 3 -7.24 6.44 12.77
CA SER A 3 -6.73 5.21 12.19
C SER A 3 -7.76 4.11 12.39
N GLN A 4 -8.27 3.52 11.30
CA GLN A 4 -9.17 2.37 11.36
C GLN A 4 -8.49 1.23 12.12
N ASN A 5 -9.22 0.55 13.00
CA ASN A 5 -8.71 -0.68 13.61
C ASN A 5 -8.73 -1.84 12.59
N ILE A 6 -8.02 -2.93 12.89
CA ILE A 6 -7.87 -4.06 11.95
C ILE A 6 -9.22 -4.68 11.53
N LYS A 7 -10.24 -4.67 12.40
CA LYS A 7 -11.56 -5.21 12.05
C LYS A 7 -12.24 -4.32 11.03
N GLU A 8 -12.23 -3.01 11.26
CA GLU A 8 -12.79 -2.02 10.33
C GLU A 8 -12.10 -2.07 8.96
N ALA A 9 -10.77 -2.24 8.95
CA ALA A 9 -10.01 -2.37 7.72
C ALA A 9 -10.40 -3.63 6.92
N VAL A 10 -10.51 -4.79 7.59
CA VAL A 10 -10.93 -6.04 6.95
C VAL A 10 -12.37 -5.95 6.44
N HIS A 11 -13.28 -5.34 7.19
CA HIS A 11 -14.65 -5.09 6.73
C HIS A 11 -14.68 -4.21 5.47
N SER A 12 -13.90 -3.13 5.44
CA SER A 12 -13.79 -2.26 4.28
C SER A 12 -13.26 -2.98 3.04
N ILE A 13 -12.27 -3.87 3.21
CA ILE A 13 -11.76 -4.71 2.10
C ILE A 13 -12.88 -5.61 1.59
N ALA A 14 -13.60 -6.29 2.49
CA ALA A 14 -14.69 -7.19 2.11
C ALA A 14 -15.82 -6.47 1.33
N GLU A 15 -16.14 -5.22 1.69
CA GLU A 15 -17.14 -4.40 0.98
C GLU A 15 -16.74 -4.01 -0.44
N GLN A 16 -15.44 -4.00 -0.75
CA GLN A 16 -14.91 -3.59 -2.05
C GLN A 16 -14.71 -4.77 -3.02
N LEU A 17 -14.75 -6.01 -2.52
CA LEU A 17 -14.57 -7.20 -3.34
C LEU A 17 -15.76 -7.42 -4.28
N SER A 18 -15.46 -7.87 -5.50
CA SER A 18 -16.49 -8.32 -6.44
C SER A 18 -17.19 -9.59 -5.94
N SER A 19 -18.42 -9.83 -6.36
CA SER A 19 -19.15 -11.06 -6.04
C SER A 19 -18.51 -12.34 -6.62
N THR A 20 -17.60 -12.19 -7.57
CA THR A 20 -16.81 -13.27 -8.18
C THR A 20 -15.38 -13.32 -7.66
N ALA A 21 -15.04 -12.53 -6.62
CA ALA A 21 -13.70 -12.49 -6.07
C ALA A 21 -13.26 -13.87 -5.56
N THR A 22 -11.99 -14.15 -5.77
CA THR A 22 -11.30 -15.36 -5.34
C THR A 22 -10.48 -15.08 -4.09
N TRP A 23 -9.90 -16.15 -3.52
CA TRP A 23 -8.94 -15.99 -2.43
C TRP A 23 -7.70 -15.20 -2.83
N ASP A 24 -7.29 -15.27 -4.10
CA ASP A 24 -6.15 -14.51 -4.60
C ASP A 24 -6.43 -13.00 -4.57
N ASP A 25 -7.66 -12.59 -4.91
CA ASP A 25 -8.09 -11.19 -4.83
C ASP A 25 -8.10 -10.68 -3.39
N VAL A 26 -8.56 -11.50 -2.44
CA VAL A 26 -8.52 -11.16 -1.00
C VAL A 26 -7.09 -10.94 -0.53
N ILE A 27 -6.17 -11.86 -0.87
CA ILE A 27 -4.76 -11.78 -0.48
C ILE A 27 -4.10 -10.56 -1.10
N TYR A 28 -4.42 -10.27 -2.36
CA TYR A 28 -3.93 -9.08 -3.05
C TYR A 28 -4.33 -7.80 -2.30
N GLU A 29 -5.61 -7.59 -2.00
CA GLU A 29 -6.08 -6.39 -1.31
C GLU A 29 -5.45 -6.23 0.09
N MET A 30 -5.32 -7.32 0.84
CA MET A 30 -4.64 -7.30 2.14
C MET A 30 -3.16 -6.93 2.02
N THR A 31 -2.49 -7.42 0.98
CA THR A 31 -1.08 -7.11 0.70
C THR A 31 -0.90 -5.64 0.35
N VAL A 32 -1.73 -5.12 -0.55
CA VAL A 32 -1.74 -3.69 -0.92
C VAL A 32 -1.93 -2.82 0.32
N ARG A 33 -2.90 -3.14 1.19
CA ARG A 33 -3.12 -2.35 2.41
C ARG A 33 -1.91 -2.38 3.35
N LYS A 34 -1.28 -3.55 3.52
CA LYS A 34 -0.06 -3.68 4.32
C LYS A 34 1.08 -2.82 3.76
N GLU A 35 1.30 -2.86 2.44
CA GLU A 35 2.35 -2.09 1.78
C GLU A 35 2.14 -0.58 1.90
N ILE A 36 0.89 -0.10 1.83
CA ILE A 36 0.55 1.30 2.05
C ILE A 36 0.92 1.75 3.47
N GLU A 37 0.54 0.99 4.49
CA GLU A 37 0.85 1.35 5.88
C GLU A 37 2.36 1.29 6.16
N GLN A 38 3.06 0.34 5.54
CA GLN A 38 4.52 0.27 5.60
C GLN A 38 5.17 1.48 4.93
N GLY A 39 4.77 1.81 3.70
CA GLY A 39 5.30 2.96 2.97
C GLY A 39 5.02 4.29 3.68
N LYS A 40 3.85 4.42 4.31
CA LYS A 40 3.54 5.58 5.16
C LYS A 40 4.47 5.66 6.36
N SER A 41 4.70 4.54 7.07
CA SER A 41 5.63 4.49 8.19
C SER A 41 7.07 4.78 7.77
N ASP A 42 7.50 4.30 6.61
CA ASP A 42 8.81 4.59 6.03
C ASP A 42 8.95 6.08 5.72
N SER A 43 7.92 6.68 5.11
CA SER A 43 7.89 8.13 4.85
C SER A 43 7.96 8.96 6.12
N GLU A 44 7.19 8.62 7.15
CA GLU A 44 7.19 9.31 8.45
C GLU A 44 8.55 9.18 9.16
N ALA A 45 9.23 8.06 8.97
CA ALA A 45 10.56 7.80 9.53
C ALA A 45 11.72 8.32 8.66
N GLY A 46 11.44 8.97 7.52
CA GLY A 46 12.47 9.45 6.59
C GLY A 46 13.23 8.34 5.86
N ARG A 47 12.72 7.11 5.85
CA ARG A 47 13.26 5.98 5.07
C ARG A 47 12.79 6.08 3.61
N VAL A 48 13.20 7.14 2.93
CA VAL A 48 12.78 7.46 1.56
C VAL A 48 14.00 7.69 0.67
N THR A 49 13.85 7.43 -0.62
CA THR A 49 14.80 7.82 -1.67
C THR A 49 14.22 9.01 -2.43
N SER A 50 15.04 10.00 -2.78
CA SER A 50 14.55 11.14 -3.56
C SER A 50 14.21 10.72 -4.99
N ALA A 51 13.25 11.42 -5.62
CA ALA A 51 12.88 11.13 -7.01
C ALA A 51 14.09 11.32 -7.95
N ASP A 52 14.93 12.32 -7.70
CA ASP A 52 16.14 12.57 -8.50
C ASP A 52 17.13 11.41 -8.41
N ASP A 53 17.34 10.85 -7.21
CA ASP A 53 18.21 9.68 -7.02
C ASP A 53 17.66 8.44 -7.72
N VAL A 54 16.34 8.21 -7.67
CA VAL A 54 15.67 7.11 -8.40
C VAL A 54 15.83 7.28 -9.91
N LEU A 55 15.52 8.47 -10.45
CA LEU A 55 15.65 8.72 -11.89
C LEU A 55 17.07 8.51 -12.39
N LYS A 56 18.06 8.92 -11.60
CA LYS A 56 19.48 8.71 -11.88
C LYS A 56 19.85 7.22 -11.85
N GLU A 57 19.35 6.47 -10.87
CA GLU A 57 19.58 5.02 -10.76
C GLU A 57 19.07 4.26 -11.98
N PHE A 58 17.90 4.64 -12.49
CA PHE A 58 17.29 4.02 -13.67
C PHE A 58 17.71 4.63 -15.01
N GLY A 59 18.62 5.61 -15.01
CA GLY A 59 19.11 6.26 -16.24
C GLY A 59 18.04 7.04 -17.00
N ILE A 60 17.01 7.52 -16.30
CA ILE A 60 15.86 8.26 -16.87
C ILE A 60 16.13 9.78 -16.92
N THR A 61 17.23 10.24 -16.33
CA THR A 61 17.64 11.64 -16.36
C THR A 61 18.16 12.05 -17.76
N SER A 62 17.75 13.23 -18.22
CA SER A 62 18.26 13.91 -19.42
C SER A 62 19.70 14.36 -19.28
#